data_AF-A0A1H2PKS2-F1
#
_entry.id   AF-A0A1H2PKS2-F1
#
_cell.length_a   1.000
_cell.length_b   1.000
_cell.length_c   1.000
_cell.angle_alpha   90.00
_cell.angle_beta   90.00
_cell.angle_gamma   90.00
#
_symmetry.space_group_name_H-M   'P 1'
#
loop_
_entity.id
_entity.type
_entity.pdbx_description
1 polymer ?
#
loop_
_entity_poly.entity_id
_entity_poly.type
_entity_poly.pdbx_seq_one_letter_code
_entity_poly.pdbx_strand_id
1 'polypeptide(L)'
;MKATVSEEARFIAELNTMRVSGAPRAGDVDDLDAWFAGLRRILQSLEVAASGLREDSCLVDCIENVATLLRQSESTWLAQWHERSLANTVAGHFDDKVLLLVYGKFNAGKSSFCNFLAERFLSRGESVSFFRFDGVRAVDTEARFEEGATETTATLQGVRLGGNLVLLDTPGLHSITEDNASLTRRLTDSADGMLWLTSSASPGQVQELDALAHELRRHKPLLPVITRSDLYDEDELDGRIVKCLRNKSAENRDEQARDVKARARHKLREMAVDEALVATPVSVSSHMARQGGQTTQALTDAGFEVLFAALSALVAPAIRYKRRKSAEVRLHHLEENVVGRLRETIIPALVETQRVAEGLLLALPDRQSALANSVWRTLIPVLPEWLDEALAGGGALHVLQRVSNALDASLLDETARQLPECEVACDLPPANLRPDHGDVDGILTKYAGSAVLPADTISADFQRVHAALTELIRRRIVSLSGIAAGIFRDHVERIISESRQCIDRIEAQCDALEAVKQRLRHT
;
A
#
# COMPACT_ATOMS: atom_id res chain seq x y z
N MET A 1 -58.70 16.10 10.50
CA MET A 1 -57.27 15.88 10.79
C MET A 1 -56.86 14.56 10.17
N LYS A 2 -56.03 14.55 9.12
CA LYS A 2 -55.37 13.31 8.68
C LYS A 2 -54.37 12.96 9.79
N ALA A 3 -54.53 11.81 10.43
CA ALA A 3 -53.53 11.32 11.37
C ALA A 3 -52.20 11.22 10.63
N THR A 4 -51.23 12.04 11.01
CA THR A 4 -49.86 11.97 10.51
C THR A 4 -49.34 10.57 10.86
N VAL A 5 -49.06 9.76 9.85
CA VAL A 5 -48.49 8.42 10.02
C VAL A 5 -47.14 8.57 10.73
N SER A 6 -46.91 7.81 11.81
CA SER A 6 -45.64 7.86 12.55
C SER A 6 -44.47 7.38 11.67
N GLU A 7 -43.29 7.93 11.87
CA GLU A 7 -42.06 7.55 11.16
C GLU A 7 -41.70 6.09 11.43
N GLU A 8 -42.01 5.56 12.62
CA GLU A 8 -41.93 4.12 12.90
C GLU A 8 -42.71 3.27 11.88
N ALA A 9 -43.97 3.64 11.64
CA ALA A 9 -44.84 2.88 10.73
C ALA A 9 -44.39 3.05 9.28
N ARG A 10 -43.90 4.24 8.92
CA ARG A 10 -43.31 4.49 7.60
C ARG A 10 -42.07 3.63 7.37
N PHE A 11 -41.14 3.62 8.32
CA PHE A 11 -39.90 2.83 8.22
C PHE A 11 -40.18 1.34 8.06
N ILE A 12 -41.09 0.77 8.86
CA ILE A 12 -41.44 -0.66 8.77
C ILE A 12 -42.09 -0.97 7.41
N ALA A 13 -43.00 -0.12 6.93
CA ALA A 13 -43.61 -0.29 5.62
C ALA A 13 -42.60 -0.18 4.46
N GLU A 14 -41.67 0.76 4.55
CA GLU A 14 -40.54 0.91 3.60
C GLU A 14 -39.67 -0.34 3.60
N LEU A 15 -39.31 -0.85 4.77
CA LEU A 15 -38.54 -2.10 4.88
C LEU A 15 -39.28 -3.28 4.25
N ASN A 16 -40.57 -3.46 4.50
CA ASN A 16 -41.33 -4.61 3.97
C ASN A 16 -41.51 -4.59 2.45
N THR A 17 -41.54 -3.41 1.85
CA THR A 17 -41.65 -3.25 0.38
C THR A 17 -40.29 -3.28 -0.32
N MET A 18 -39.21 -3.24 0.44
CA MET A 18 -37.84 -3.19 -0.05
C MET A 18 -37.42 -4.50 -0.70
N ARG A 19 -36.82 -4.41 -1.89
CA ARG A 19 -36.10 -5.53 -2.51
C ARG A 19 -34.62 -5.36 -2.24
N VAL A 20 -34.12 -6.08 -1.26
CA VAL A 20 -32.69 -6.05 -0.87
C VAL A 20 -31.82 -6.92 -1.79
N SER A 21 -32.45 -7.77 -2.62
CA SER A 21 -31.78 -8.58 -3.64
C SER A 21 -31.11 -7.71 -4.70
N GLY A 22 -29.90 -7.25 -4.41
CA GLY A 22 -28.98 -6.71 -5.39
C GLY A 22 -28.05 -7.83 -5.78
N ALA A 23 -28.29 -8.47 -6.94
CA ALA A 23 -27.17 -9.11 -7.62
C ALA A 23 -26.04 -8.06 -7.68
N PRO A 24 -24.79 -8.42 -7.35
CA PRO A 24 -23.68 -7.51 -7.45
C PRO A 24 -23.71 -6.85 -8.83
N ARG A 25 -23.40 -5.56 -8.89
CA ARG A 25 -23.31 -4.87 -10.19
C ARG A 25 -22.41 -5.69 -11.11
N ALA A 26 -23.00 -6.20 -12.19
CA ALA A 26 -22.28 -7.03 -13.15
C ALA A 26 -21.15 -6.19 -13.75
N GLY A 27 -19.93 -6.72 -13.76
CA GLY A 27 -18.76 -6.05 -14.32
C GLY A 27 -17.85 -5.34 -13.33
N ASP A 28 -18.31 -4.88 -12.16
CA ASP A 28 -17.46 -4.08 -11.25
C ASP A 28 -16.26 -4.88 -10.69
N VAL A 29 -16.49 -6.15 -10.33
CA VAL A 29 -15.42 -7.06 -9.91
C VAL A 29 -14.56 -7.48 -11.10
N ASP A 30 -15.18 -7.69 -12.26
CA ASP A 30 -14.48 -8.08 -13.49
C ASP A 30 -13.50 -6.99 -13.95
N ASP A 31 -13.86 -5.71 -13.80
CA ASP A 31 -12.98 -4.57 -14.08
C ASP A 31 -11.75 -4.55 -13.15
N LEU A 32 -11.94 -4.83 -11.86
CA LEU A 32 -10.85 -4.93 -10.88
C LEU A 32 -9.94 -6.13 -11.17
N ASP A 33 -10.52 -7.26 -11.57
CA ASP A 33 -9.77 -8.45 -11.95
C ASP A 33 -9.03 -8.27 -13.29
N ALA A 34 -9.63 -7.55 -14.24
CA ALA A 34 -8.98 -7.15 -15.49
C ALA A 34 -7.80 -6.20 -15.24
N TRP A 35 -7.97 -5.22 -14.34
CA TRP A 35 -6.87 -4.36 -13.89
C TRP A 35 -5.75 -5.20 -13.25
N PHE A 36 -6.08 -6.11 -12.34
CA PHE A 36 -5.08 -6.93 -11.66
C PHE A 36 -4.34 -7.86 -12.62
N ALA A 37 -5.04 -8.44 -13.61
CA ALA A 37 -4.41 -9.21 -14.68
C ALA A 37 -3.50 -8.33 -15.57
N GLY A 38 -3.86 -7.06 -15.78
CA GLY A 38 -3.03 -6.06 -16.44
C GLY A 38 -1.74 -5.76 -15.69
N LEU A 39 -1.84 -5.48 -14.39
CA LEU A 39 -0.70 -5.29 -13.50
C LEU A 39 0.25 -6.49 -13.55
N ARG A 40 -0.27 -7.72 -13.41
CA ARG A 40 0.55 -8.95 -13.47
C ARG A 40 1.34 -9.05 -14.77
N ARG A 41 0.72 -8.79 -15.92
CA ARG A 41 1.43 -8.76 -17.21
C ARG A 41 2.52 -7.71 -17.27
N ILE A 42 2.27 -6.53 -16.69
CA ILE A 42 3.29 -5.48 -16.60
C ILE A 42 4.44 -5.94 -15.73
N LEU A 43 4.19 -6.44 -14.51
CA LEU A 43 5.21 -6.91 -13.58
C LEU A 43 6.05 -8.05 -14.17
N GLN A 44 5.44 -8.98 -14.91
CA GLN A 44 6.14 -10.06 -15.60
C GLN A 44 7.01 -9.59 -16.76
N SER A 45 6.75 -8.39 -17.29
CA SER A 45 7.55 -7.76 -18.35
C SER A 45 8.55 -6.73 -17.83
N LEU A 46 8.63 -6.54 -16.50
CA LEU A 46 9.64 -5.67 -15.90
C LEU A 46 10.92 -6.48 -15.79
N GLU A 47 11.94 -6.04 -16.50
CA GLU A 47 13.29 -6.59 -16.42
C GLU A 47 14.27 -5.42 -16.32
N VAL A 48 15.23 -5.56 -15.39
CA VAL A 48 16.40 -4.70 -15.32
C VAL A 48 17.57 -5.59 -15.71
N ALA A 49 18.19 -5.32 -16.85
CA ALA A 49 19.18 -6.21 -17.43
C ALA A 49 20.53 -6.03 -16.73
N ALA A 50 21.01 -7.09 -16.08
CA ALA A 50 22.34 -7.16 -15.48
C ALA A 50 23.48 -7.33 -16.49
N SER A 51 23.20 -7.30 -17.80
CA SER A 51 24.21 -7.61 -18.82
C SER A 51 25.38 -6.62 -18.78
N GLY A 52 26.61 -7.13 -18.82
CA GLY A 52 27.83 -6.32 -18.74
C GLY A 52 28.29 -6.00 -17.32
N LEU A 53 27.60 -6.54 -16.30
CA LEU A 53 28.04 -6.53 -14.91
C LEU A 53 28.60 -7.89 -14.50
N ARG A 54 29.52 -7.90 -13.53
CA ARG A 54 29.95 -9.13 -12.88
C ARG A 54 28.89 -9.65 -11.92
N GLU A 55 28.75 -10.98 -11.87
CA GLU A 55 27.81 -11.70 -11.01
C GLU A 55 27.96 -11.36 -9.52
N ASP A 56 29.16 -11.03 -9.06
CA ASP A 56 29.45 -10.70 -7.66
C ASP A 56 29.34 -9.19 -7.33
N SER A 57 28.80 -8.39 -8.25
CA SER A 57 28.64 -6.95 -8.03
C SER A 57 27.42 -6.64 -7.16
N CYS A 58 27.56 -5.62 -6.30
CA CYS A 58 26.44 -5.15 -5.47
C CYS A 58 25.23 -4.66 -6.29
N LEU A 59 25.44 -4.27 -7.55
CA LEU A 59 24.37 -3.86 -8.44
C LEU A 59 23.58 -5.07 -8.96
N VAL A 60 24.25 -6.20 -9.22
CA VAL A 60 23.59 -7.48 -9.52
C VAL A 60 22.76 -7.94 -8.33
N ASP A 61 23.30 -7.88 -7.10
CA ASP A 61 22.54 -8.22 -5.89
C ASP A 61 21.23 -7.41 -5.76
N CYS A 62 21.29 -6.10 -6.06
CA CYS A 62 20.13 -5.23 -6.04
C CYS A 62 19.08 -5.64 -7.09
N ILE A 63 19.52 -5.91 -8.32
CA ILE A 63 18.65 -6.34 -9.43
C ILE A 63 18.01 -7.69 -9.10
N GLU A 64 18.77 -8.64 -8.58
CA GLU A 64 18.27 -9.96 -8.18
C GLU A 64 17.27 -9.89 -7.02
N ASN A 65 17.50 -8.99 -6.07
CA ASN A 65 16.55 -8.72 -4.99
C ASN A 65 15.22 -8.20 -5.54
N VAL A 66 15.23 -7.23 -6.47
CA VAL A 66 14.01 -6.73 -7.14
C VAL A 66 13.28 -7.87 -7.86
N ALA A 67 14.01 -8.68 -8.64
CA ALA A 67 13.44 -9.80 -9.37
C ALA A 67 12.82 -10.85 -8.43
N THR A 68 13.45 -11.09 -7.28
CA THR A 68 12.95 -12.01 -6.25
C THR A 68 11.68 -11.49 -5.58
N LEU A 69 11.67 -10.21 -5.19
CA LEU A 69 10.48 -9.55 -4.62
C LEU A 69 9.29 -9.60 -5.57
N LEU A 70 9.51 -9.32 -6.87
CA LEU A 70 8.46 -9.40 -7.90
C LEU A 70 7.87 -10.81 -7.99
N ARG A 71 8.71 -11.85 -8.06
CA ARG A 71 8.26 -13.25 -8.15
C ARG A 71 7.47 -13.70 -6.91
N GLN A 72 7.93 -13.36 -5.71
CA GLN A 72 7.31 -13.80 -4.45
C GLN A 72 6.00 -13.06 -4.12
N SER A 73 5.89 -11.80 -4.57
CA SER A 73 4.75 -10.95 -4.24
C SER A 73 3.46 -11.46 -4.87
N GLU A 74 3.50 -11.90 -6.13
CA GLU A 74 2.32 -12.34 -6.88
C GLU A 74 1.62 -13.55 -6.22
N SER A 75 2.39 -14.59 -5.87
CA SER A 75 1.85 -15.77 -5.19
C SER A 75 1.24 -15.43 -3.83
N THR A 76 1.86 -14.50 -3.12
CA THR A 76 1.41 -14.05 -1.80
C THR A 76 0.07 -13.33 -1.90
N TRP A 77 -0.08 -12.41 -2.87
CA TRP A 77 -1.32 -11.66 -3.08
C TRP A 77 -2.50 -12.56 -3.46
N LEU A 78 -2.26 -13.57 -4.29
CA LEU A 78 -3.28 -14.54 -4.69
C LEU A 78 -3.71 -15.41 -3.51
N ALA A 79 -2.77 -15.94 -2.74
CA ALA A 79 -3.08 -16.74 -1.55
C ALA A 79 -3.90 -15.96 -0.52
N GLN A 80 -3.50 -14.71 -0.24
CA GLN A 80 -4.24 -13.82 0.66
C GLN A 80 -5.66 -13.54 0.18
N TRP A 81 -5.86 -13.34 -1.13
CA TRP A 81 -7.19 -13.16 -1.69
C TRP A 81 -8.04 -14.43 -1.55
N HIS A 82 -7.48 -15.60 -1.86
CA HIS A 82 -8.19 -16.88 -1.72
C HIS A 82 -8.67 -17.11 -0.29
N GLU A 83 -7.81 -16.91 0.70
CA GLU A 83 -8.17 -17.05 2.13
C GLU A 83 -9.30 -16.08 2.53
N ARG A 84 -9.20 -14.81 2.14
CA ARG A 84 -10.25 -13.79 2.41
C ARG A 84 -11.57 -14.12 1.70
N SER A 85 -11.53 -14.65 0.48
CA SER A 85 -12.73 -14.99 -0.29
C SER A 85 -13.52 -16.14 0.34
N LEU A 86 -12.84 -17.19 0.84
CA LEU A 86 -13.45 -18.30 1.57
C LEU A 86 -14.08 -17.83 2.89
N ALA A 87 -13.48 -16.82 3.51
CA ALA A 87 -13.99 -16.23 4.74
C ALA A 87 -15.35 -15.49 4.54
N ASN A 88 -15.69 -15.03 3.33
CA ASN A 88 -16.95 -14.32 3.08
C ASN A 88 -18.21 -15.20 3.03
N THR A 89 -18.07 -16.54 3.06
CA THR A 89 -19.20 -17.49 2.95
C THR A 89 -20.23 -17.39 4.10
N VAL A 90 -19.84 -16.87 5.27
CA VAL A 90 -20.73 -16.74 6.44
C VAL A 90 -21.80 -15.67 6.22
N ALA A 91 -21.45 -14.61 5.49
CA ALA A 91 -22.33 -13.49 5.18
C ALA A 91 -23.50 -13.87 4.27
N GLY A 92 -23.34 -14.94 3.47
CA GLY A 92 -24.32 -15.34 2.46
C GLY A 92 -25.72 -15.60 3.01
N HIS A 93 -25.84 -15.91 4.30
CA HIS A 93 -27.12 -16.10 5.01
C HIS A 93 -27.92 -14.79 5.18
N PHE A 94 -27.32 -13.63 4.92
CA PHE A 94 -27.92 -12.30 5.06
C PHE A 94 -27.84 -11.48 3.76
N ASP A 95 -27.57 -12.12 2.62
CA ASP A 95 -27.44 -11.42 1.33
C ASP A 95 -28.76 -10.79 0.85
N ASP A 96 -29.90 -11.32 1.31
CA ASP A 96 -31.24 -10.78 1.03
C ASP A 96 -31.72 -9.78 2.09
N LYS A 97 -30.87 -9.33 3.02
CA LYS A 97 -31.22 -8.38 4.11
C LYS A 97 -30.19 -7.29 4.26
N VAL A 98 -30.60 -6.13 4.75
CA VAL A 98 -29.67 -5.05 5.10
C VAL A 98 -29.06 -5.39 6.45
N LEU A 99 -27.73 -5.51 6.49
CA LEU A 99 -27.00 -5.85 7.70
C LEU A 99 -26.39 -4.59 8.32
N LEU A 100 -26.89 -4.16 9.46
CA LEU A 100 -26.33 -3.01 10.19
C LEU A 100 -25.50 -3.48 11.38
N LEU A 101 -24.26 -3.01 11.44
CA LEU A 101 -23.35 -3.24 12.57
C LEU A 101 -23.68 -2.28 13.71
N VAL A 102 -23.93 -2.78 14.91
CA VAL A 102 -24.15 -1.97 16.12
C VAL A 102 -22.86 -1.96 16.93
N TYR A 103 -22.20 -0.81 16.93
CA TYR A 103 -20.88 -0.61 17.53
C TYR A 103 -20.89 0.50 18.58
N GLY A 104 -19.98 0.43 19.55
CA GLY A 104 -19.80 1.42 20.61
C GLY A 104 -19.22 0.80 21.88
N LYS A 105 -18.77 1.64 22.82
CA LYS A 105 -18.14 1.22 24.07
C LYS A 105 -18.88 0.12 24.83
N PHE A 106 -18.15 -0.54 25.71
CA PHE A 106 -18.74 -1.21 26.85
C PHE A 106 -19.81 -0.33 27.51
N ASN A 107 -20.99 -0.91 27.76
CA ASN A 107 -22.10 -0.23 28.41
C ASN A 107 -22.65 1.01 27.65
N ALA A 108 -22.42 1.15 26.34
CA ALA A 108 -23.03 2.20 25.52
C ALA A 108 -24.54 1.98 25.23
N GLY A 109 -25.12 0.88 25.72
CA GLY A 109 -26.55 0.56 25.54
C GLY A 109 -26.89 -0.20 24.26
N LYS A 110 -25.91 -0.86 23.62
CA LYS A 110 -26.10 -1.62 22.38
C LYS A 110 -27.17 -2.71 22.46
N SER A 111 -27.05 -3.58 23.45
CA SER A 111 -27.97 -4.70 23.65
C SER A 111 -29.40 -4.21 23.98
N SER A 112 -29.52 -3.21 24.87
CA SER A 112 -30.81 -2.61 25.23
C SER A 112 -31.47 -1.89 24.06
N PHE A 113 -30.68 -1.22 23.21
CA PHE A 113 -31.15 -0.59 21.98
C PHE A 113 -31.72 -1.61 20.99
N CYS A 114 -30.99 -2.71 20.73
CA CYS A 114 -31.45 -3.75 19.83
C CYS A 114 -32.70 -4.48 20.36
N ASN A 115 -32.72 -4.80 21.66
CA ASN A 115 -33.90 -5.37 22.32
C ASN A 115 -35.11 -4.44 22.21
N PHE A 116 -34.91 -3.13 22.38
CA PHE A 116 -36.00 -2.17 22.24
C PHE A 116 -36.54 -2.09 20.81
N LEU A 117 -35.67 -2.06 19.79
CA LEU A 117 -36.13 -2.09 18.40
C LEU A 117 -36.90 -3.39 18.07
N ALA A 118 -36.44 -4.53 18.58
CA ALA A 118 -37.17 -5.79 18.49
C ALA A 118 -38.58 -5.70 19.11
N GLU A 119 -38.71 -5.12 20.31
CA GLU A 119 -40.01 -4.88 20.95
C GLU A 119 -40.94 -4.03 20.06
N ARG A 120 -40.39 -2.98 19.42
CA ARG A 120 -41.15 -2.10 18.53
C ARG A 120 -41.66 -2.82 17.29
N PHE A 121 -40.83 -3.63 16.63
CA PHE A 121 -41.24 -4.44 15.48
C PHE A 121 -42.34 -5.44 15.87
N LEU A 122 -42.18 -6.16 16.99
CA LEU A 122 -43.20 -7.07 17.51
C LEU A 122 -44.53 -6.36 17.79
N SER A 123 -44.49 -5.16 18.37
CA SER A 123 -45.70 -4.36 18.66
C SER A 123 -46.49 -3.95 17.42
N ARG A 124 -45.84 -3.95 16.25
CA ARG A 124 -46.44 -3.65 14.94
C ARG A 124 -46.83 -4.90 14.16
N GLY A 125 -46.66 -6.08 14.74
CA GLY A 125 -47.00 -7.37 14.11
C GLY A 125 -45.91 -7.92 13.18
N GLU A 126 -44.70 -7.37 13.21
CA GLU A 126 -43.57 -7.86 12.42
C GLU A 126 -42.90 -9.07 13.05
N SER A 127 -42.30 -9.93 12.21
CA SER A 127 -41.50 -11.06 12.68
C SER A 127 -40.18 -10.60 13.29
N VAL A 128 -39.80 -11.18 14.42
CA VAL A 128 -38.49 -10.96 15.04
C VAL A 128 -37.88 -12.30 15.42
N SER A 129 -36.60 -12.51 15.09
CA SER A 129 -35.85 -13.70 15.49
C SER A 129 -34.45 -13.32 15.98
N PHE A 130 -34.12 -13.72 17.20
CA PHE A 130 -32.77 -13.56 17.77
C PHE A 130 -31.89 -14.75 17.37
N PHE A 131 -30.59 -14.50 17.25
CA PHE A 131 -29.59 -15.54 16.98
C PHE A 131 -28.27 -15.21 17.67
N ARG A 132 -27.49 -16.25 17.96
CA ARG A 132 -26.10 -16.14 18.44
C ARG A 132 -25.20 -16.90 17.48
N PHE A 133 -23.93 -16.53 17.41
CA PHE A 133 -22.97 -17.28 16.61
C PHE A 133 -22.29 -18.38 17.43
N ASP A 134 -22.33 -19.60 16.90
CA ASP A 134 -21.50 -20.72 17.33
C ASP A 134 -20.45 -20.98 16.23
N GLY A 135 -19.23 -20.47 16.47
CA GLY A 135 -18.22 -20.32 15.44
C GLY A 135 -18.78 -19.54 14.24
N VAL A 136 -18.77 -20.14 13.05
CA VAL A 136 -19.21 -19.49 11.80
C VAL A 136 -20.71 -19.61 11.52
N ARG A 137 -21.48 -20.31 12.38
CA ARG A 137 -22.90 -20.58 12.15
C ARG A 137 -23.76 -19.67 13.02
N ALA A 138 -24.77 -19.04 12.41
CA ALA A 138 -25.83 -18.37 13.15
C ALA A 138 -26.83 -19.42 13.64
N VAL A 139 -27.03 -19.49 14.96
CA VAL A 139 -27.96 -20.38 15.63
C VAL A 139 -29.08 -19.54 16.23
N ASP A 140 -30.32 -19.81 15.82
CA ASP A 140 -31.49 -19.11 16.33
C ASP A 140 -31.68 -19.38 17.83
N THR A 141 -32.13 -18.36 18.56
CA THR A 141 -32.37 -18.44 19.99
C THR A 141 -33.65 -17.69 20.36
N GLU A 142 -34.35 -18.17 21.39
CA GLU A 142 -35.48 -17.45 21.99
C GLU A 142 -35.02 -16.38 22.99
N ALA A 143 -33.75 -16.42 23.41
CA ALA A 143 -33.20 -15.48 24.38
C ALA A 143 -32.95 -14.11 23.72
N ARG A 144 -33.44 -13.05 24.39
CA ARG A 144 -33.06 -11.66 24.08
C ARG A 144 -31.58 -11.44 24.35
N PHE A 145 -31.05 -10.31 23.88
CA PHE A 145 -29.67 -9.94 24.16
C PHE A 145 -29.47 -9.71 25.66
N GLU A 146 -28.39 -10.25 26.20
CA GLU A 146 -28.03 -10.08 27.60
C GLU A 146 -27.58 -8.64 27.86
N GLU A 147 -28.29 -7.92 28.73
CA GLU A 147 -27.98 -6.55 29.10
C GLU A 147 -27.05 -6.53 30.32
N GLY A 148 -25.92 -5.82 30.25
CA GLY A 148 -24.99 -5.68 31.37
C GLY A 148 -23.97 -6.81 31.55
N ALA A 149 -23.87 -7.75 30.60
CA ALA A 149 -22.77 -8.72 30.54
C ALA A 149 -21.42 -8.01 30.48
N THR A 150 -20.35 -8.61 31.01
CA THR A 150 -18.98 -8.06 30.92
C THR A 150 -18.43 -8.23 29.50
N GLU A 151 -17.59 -7.30 29.05
CA GLU A 151 -17.15 -7.25 27.65
C GLU A 151 -16.47 -8.53 27.16
N THR A 152 -15.75 -9.23 28.04
CA THR A 152 -15.02 -10.48 27.79
C THR A 152 -15.89 -11.73 27.73
N THR A 153 -17.17 -11.65 28.12
CA THR A 153 -18.12 -12.79 28.10
C THR A 153 -19.19 -12.65 27.02
N ALA A 154 -19.20 -11.53 26.30
CA ALA A 154 -20.18 -11.28 25.24
C ALA A 154 -19.86 -12.12 24.00
N THR A 155 -20.81 -12.98 23.62
CA THR A 155 -20.79 -13.67 22.32
C THR A 155 -21.40 -12.76 21.26
N LEU A 156 -20.91 -12.88 20.01
CA LEU A 156 -21.48 -12.11 18.91
C LEU A 156 -22.91 -12.58 18.66
N GLN A 157 -23.84 -11.63 18.65
CA GLN A 157 -25.28 -11.89 18.61
C GLN A 157 -25.98 -10.94 17.64
N GLY A 158 -27.14 -11.36 17.15
CA GLY A 158 -27.88 -10.58 16.17
C GLY A 158 -29.38 -10.79 16.27
N VAL A 159 -30.12 -9.86 15.68
CA VAL A 159 -31.58 -9.90 15.61
C VAL A 159 -32.04 -9.58 14.20
N ARG A 160 -32.93 -10.43 13.67
CA ARG A 160 -33.62 -10.19 12.40
C ARG A 160 -34.91 -9.44 12.71
N LEU A 161 -35.10 -8.30 12.07
CA LEU A 161 -36.25 -7.40 12.25
C LEU A 161 -37.05 -7.35 10.95
N GLY A 162 -38.25 -7.92 10.96
CA GLY A 162 -39.04 -8.14 9.74
C GLY A 162 -38.30 -9.06 8.75
N GLY A 163 -38.62 -8.92 7.46
CA GLY A 163 -38.00 -9.73 6.41
C GLY A 163 -36.63 -9.25 5.93
N ASN A 164 -36.29 -7.97 6.16
CA ASN A 164 -35.28 -7.25 5.36
C ASN A 164 -34.19 -6.53 6.16
N LEU A 165 -34.21 -6.53 7.50
CA LEU A 165 -33.21 -5.87 8.34
C LEU A 165 -32.60 -6.84 9.35
N VAL A 166 -31.29 -6.75 9.53
CA VAL A 166 -30.54 -7.47 10.56
C VAL A 166 -29.67 -6.48 11.32
N LEU A 167 -29.72 -6.52 12.66
CA LEU A 167 -28.81 -5.80 13.52
C LEU A 167 -27.81 -6.80 14.13
N LEU A 168 -26.52 -6.49 14.05
CA LEU A 168 -25.45 -7.25 14.70
C LEU A 168 -24.92 -6.47 15.89
N ASP A 169 -25.07 -7.02 17.10
CA ASP A 169 -24.45 -6.48 18.31
C ASP A 169 -23.05 -7.08 18.46
N THR A 170 -22.02 -6.27 18.24
CA THR A 170 -20.63 -6.71 18.41
C THR A 170 -20.16 -6.46 19.84
N PRO A 171 -19.51 -7.44 20.49
CA PRO A 171 -18.61 -7.17 21.61
C PRO A 171 -17.59 -6.09 21.19
N GLY A 172 -17.09 -5.28 22.12
CA GLY A 172 -16.12 -4.22 21.78
C GLY A 172 -14.99 -4.78 20.91
N LEU A 173 -14.67 -4.10 19.81
CA LEU A 173 -13.61 -4.54 18.88
C LEU A 173 -12.22 -4.64 19.57
N HIS A 174 -12.08 -4.05 20.76
CA HIS A 174 -10.88 -4.10 21.61
C HIS A 174 -10.84 -5.30 22.58
N SER A 175 -11.92 -6.07 22.68
CA SER A 175 -12.14 -7.10 23.71
C SER A 175 -12.21 -8.49 23.11
N ILE A 176 -11.74 -8.58 21.87
CA ILE A 176 -11.67 -9.77 21.05
C ILE A 176 -10.65 -10.74 21.66
N THR A 177 -11.12 -11.90 22.12
CA THR A 177 -10.26 -13.07 22.35
C THR A 177 -9.77 -13.63 21.01
N GLU A 178 -8.59 -14.26 20.95
CA GLU A 178 -8.02 -14.80 19.71
C GLU A 178 -9.00 -15.70 18.93
N ASP A 179 -9.80 -16.49 19.64
CA ASP A 179 -10.81 -17.41 19.06
C ASP A 179 -11.97 -16.69 18.34
N ASN A 180 -12.39 -15.50 18.81
CA ASN A 180 -13.53 -14.77 18.25
C ASN A 180 -13.12 -13.66 17.26
N ALA A 181 -11.81 -13.44 17.08
CA ALA A 181 -11.26 -12.35 16.29
C ALA A 181 -11.52 -12.46 14.79
N SER A 182 -11.38 -13.68 14.26
CA SER A 182 -11.57 -13.95 12.84
C SER A 182 -13.04 -13.81 12.46
N LEU A 183 -13.95 -14.35 13.29
CA LEU A 183 -15.40 -14.26 13.09
C LEU A 183 -15.90 -12.82 13.17
N THR A 184 -15.49 -12.09 14.21
CA THR A 184 -15.90 -10.69 14.42
C THR A 184 -15.49 -9.83 13.24
N ARG A 185 -14.25 -10.00 12.74
CA ARG A 185 -13.77 -9.32 11.53
C ARG A 185 -14.62 -9.66 10.30
N ARG A 186 -14.87 -10.94 10.03
CA ARG A 186 -15.67 -11.38 8.87
C ARG A 186 -17.10 -10.83 8.88
N LEU A 187 -17.73 -10.72 10.05
CA LEU A 187 -19.08 -10.19 10.18
C LEU A 187 -19.10 -8.66 10.10
N THR A 188 -18.08 -8.01 10.62
CA THR A 188 -17.85 -6.56 10.46
C THR A 188 -17.63 -6.19 9.00
N ASP A 189 -16.79 -6.96 8.29
CA ASP A 189 -16.59 -6.88 6.84
C ASP A 189 -17.92 -7.01 6.09
N SER A 190 -18.84 -7.81 6.64
CA SER A 190 -20.10 -8.13 6.00
C SER A 190 -21.18 -7.07 6.14
N ALA A 191 -21.05 -6.14 7.08
CA ALA A 191 -22.05 -5.12 7.32
C ALA A 191 -22.25 -4.19 6.11
N ASP A 192 -23.48 -3.74 5.89
CA ASP A 192 -23.88 -2.83 4.83
C ASP A 192 -23.88 -1.36 5.30
N GLY A 193 -23.95 -1.14 6.62
CA GLY A 193 -23.90 0.15 7.28
C GLY A 193 -23.63 -0.01 8.77
N MET A 194 -23.41 1.10 9.47
CA MET A 194 -22.98 1.10 10.88
C MET A 194 -23.83 2.04 11.74
N LEU A 195 -24.20 1.57 12.92
CA LEU A 195 -24.79 2.35 14.02
C LEU A 195 -23.73 2.52 15.10
N TRP A 196 -23.26 3.75 15.34
CA TRP A 196 -22.30 4.04 16.39
C TRP A 196 -23.01 4.60 17.62
N LEU A 197 -23.18 3.74 18.63
CA LEU A 197 -23.86 4.07 19.87
C LEU A 197 -22.88 4.70 20.85
N THR A 198 -23.27 5.86 21.38
CA THR A 198 -22.47 6.60 22.36
C THR A 198 -23.37 7.11 23.47
N SER A 199 -22.97 6.95 24.73
CA SER A 199 -23.79 7.38 25.87
C SER A 199 -23.86 8.91 25.96
N SER A 200 -25.04 9.46 26.25
CA SER A 200 -25.24 10.90 26.41
C SER A 200 -24.44 11.54 27.56
N ALA A 201 -23.92 10.72 28.48
CA ALA A 201 -23.07 11.16 29.59
C ALA A 201 -21.63 11.46 29.14
N SER A 202 -21.17 10.86 28.04
CA SER A 202 -19.86 11.13 27.45
C SER A 202 -19.93 10.90 25.94
N PRO A 203 -20.73 11.72 25.23
CA PRO A 203 -21.09 11.44 23.86
C PRO A 203 -19.90 11.64 22.92
N GLY A 204 -19.85 10.87 21.85
CA GLY A 204 -18.94 11.03 20.73
C GLY A 204 -17.46 10.77 21.07
N GLN A 205 -17.11 9.71 21.80
CA GLN A 205 -15.70 9.34 21.98
C GLN A 205 -15.09 8.89 20.64
N VAL A 206 -14.67 9.84 19.80
CA VAL A 206 -14.32 9.60 18.39
C VAL A 206 -13.12 8.68 18.18
N GLN A 207 -12.31 8.43 19.22
CA GLN A 207 -11.26 7.41 19.18
C GLN A 207 -11.84 6.01 18.90
N GLU A 208 -13.10 5.77 19.27
CA GLU A 208 -13.79 4.51 18.92
C GLU A 208 -13.92 4.29 17.41
N LEU A 209 -13.91 5.36 16.61
CA LEU A 209 -13.99 5.27 15.16
C LEU A 209 -12.71 4.70 14.53
N ASP A 210 -11.58 4.70 15.26
CA ASP A 210 -10.35 4.06 14.78
C ASP A 210 -10.54 2.55 14.57
N ALA A 211 -11.34 1.91 15.43
CA ALA A 211 -11.68 0.49 15.29
C ALA A 211 -12.59 0.21 14.07
N LEU A 212 -13.32 1.23 13.61
CA LEU A 212 -14.16 1.16 12.40
C LEU A 212 -13.46 1.72 11.15
N ALA A 213 -12.21 2.16 11.24
CA ALA A 213 -11.52 2.83 10.15
C ALA A 213 -11.50 2.01 8.85
N HIS A 214 -11.29 0.69 8.98
CA HIS A 214 -11.31 -0.24 7.85
C HIS A 214 -12.63 -0.24 7.09
N GLU A 215 -13.74 -0.30 7.84
CA GLU A 215 -15.09 -0.33 7.28
C GLU A 215 -15.53 1.02 6.72
N LEU A 216 -15.13 2.10 7.39
CA LEU A 216 -15.37 3.47 6.95
C LEU A 216 -14.63 3.79 5.64
N ARG A 217 -13.39 3.29 5.45
CA ARG A 217 -12.63 3.43 4.18
C ARG A 217 -13.29 2.71 3.00
N ARG A 218 -14.16 1.74 3.26
CA ARG A 218 -15.01 1.07 2.25
C ARG A 218 -16.30 1.84 1.94
N HIS A 219 -16.44 3.08 2.40
CA HIS A 219 -17.61 3.93 2.13
C HIS A 219 -18.92 3.36 2.67
N LYS A 220 -18.86 2.68 3.82
CA LYS A 220 -20.07 2.27 4.54
C LYS A 220 -20.66 3.47 5.28
N PRO A 221 -21.98 3.69 5.20
CA PRO A 221 -22.62 4.82 5.87
C PRO A 221 -22.66 4.60 7.40
N LEU A 222 -22.55 5.69 8.15
CA LEU A 222 -22.44 5.69 9.61
C LEU A 222 -23.51 6.57 10.24
N LEU A 223 -24.34 6.02 11.13
CA LEU A 223 -25.31 6.76 11.93
C LEU A 223 -24.90 6.76 13.40
N PRO A 224 -24.48 7.90 13.96
CA PRO A 224 -24.27 8.03 15.40
C PRO A 224 -25.60 8.06 16.16
N VAL A 225 -25.70 7.29 17.24
CA VAL A 225 -26.88 7.22 18.11
C VAL A 225 -26.46 7.55 19.54
N ILE A 226 -26.90 8.69 20.06
CA ILE A 226 -26.66 9.12 21.43
C ILE A 226 -27.68 8.44 22.33
N THR A 227 -27.26 7.41 23.06
CA THR A 227 -28.11 6.62 23.95
C THR A 227 -28.22 7.24 25.34
N ARG A 228 -29.18 6.78 26.15
CA ARG A 228 -29.41 7.31 27.51
C ARG A 228 -29.65 8.81 27.51
N SER A 229 -30.45 9.30 26.57
CA SER A 229 -30.78 10.73 26.44
C SER A 229 -31.80 11.19 27.49
N ASP A 230 -31.57 10.79 28.73
CA ASP A 230 -32.35 11.05 29.92
C ASP A 230 -31.41 11.58 31.03
N LEU A 231 -32.00 12.25 32.01
CA LEU A 231 -31.31 12.80 33.17
C LEU A 231 -32.22 12.71 34.39
N TYR A 232 -31.61 12.59 35.57
CA TYR A 232 -32.33 12.79 36.82
C TYR A 232 -32.40 14.28 37.11
N ASP A 233 -33.63 14.79 37.23
CA ASP A 233 -33.94 16.15 37.64
C ASP A 233 -34.53 16.12 39.05
N GLU A 234 -34.36 17.19 39.81
CA GLU A 234 -34.96 17.33 41.14
C GLU A 234 -36.25 18.14 41.01
N ASP A 235 -37.36 17.54 41.42
CA ASP A 235 -38.69 18.16 41.38
C ASP A 235 -39.29 18.19 42.79
N GLU A 236 -40.19 19.12 43.06
CA GLU A 236 -40.87 19.22 44.36
C GLU A 236 -42.31 18.71 44.23
N LEU A 237 -42.56 17.51 44.77
CA LEU A 237 -43.91 16.94 44.88
C LEU A 237 -44.32 16.93 46.35
N ASP A 238 -45.41 17.62 46.68
CA ASP A 238 -45.99 17.70 48.03
C ASP A 238 -44.97 18.12 49.12
N GLY A 239 -44.10 19.09 48.82
CA GLY A 239 -43.10 19.60 49.77
C GLY A 239 -41.88 18.69 49.96
N ARG A 240 -41.69 17.68 49.11
CA ARG A 240 -40.53 16.79 49.13
C ARG A 240 -39.79 16.83 47.80
N ILE A 241 -38.48 17.02 47.86
CA ILE A 241 -37.60 16.90 46.70
C ILE A 241 -37.56 15.43 46.28
N VAL A 242 -38.07 15.15 45.08
CA VAL A 242 -38.04 13.83 44.45
C VAL A 242 -37.14 13.87 43.22
N LYS A 243 -36.38 12.79 43.00
CA LYS A 243 -35.60 12.65 41.77
C LYS A 243 -36.49 12.06 40.67
N CYS A 244 -36.83 12.89 39.69
CA CYS A 244 -37.63 12.50 38.54
C CYS A 244 -36.71 12.28 37.34
N LEU A 245 -36.78 11.10 36.72
CA LEU A 245 -36.11 10.88 35.46
C LEU A 245 -36.88 11.59 34.34
N ARG A 246 -36.19 12.40 33.55
CA ARG A 246 -36.76 13.17 32.43
C ARG A 246 -35.92 13.01 31.18
N ASN A 247 -36.55 13.16 30.03
CA ASN A 247 -35.85 13.32 28.76
C ASN A 247 -34.98 14.58 28.80
N LYS A 248 -33.79 14.53 28.20
CA LYS A 248 -33.03 15.76 27.90
C LYS A 248 -33.88 16.70 27.04
N SER A 249 -33.73 18.02 27.25
CA SER A 249 -34.39 19.03 26.43
C SER A 249 -34.00 18.89 24.95
N ALA A 250 -34.88 19.35 24.05
CA ALA A 250 -34.59 19.36 22.62
C ALA A 250 -33.31 20.15 22.30
N GLU A 251 -33.13 21.31 22.93
CA GLU A 251 -31.92 22.14 22.79
C GLU A 251 -30.64 21.38 23.18
N ASN A 252 -30.63 20.72 24.35
CA ASN A 252 -29.48 19.94 24.79
C ASN A 252 -29.19 18.78 23.83
N ARG A 253 -30.23 18.11 23.33
CA ARG A 253 -30.07 17.02 22.35
C ARG A 253 -29.47 17.53 21.05
N ASP A 254 -29.96 18.67 20.56
CA ASP A 254 -29.48 19.29 19.32
C ASP A 254 -28.02 19.77 19.45
N GLU A 255 -27.66 20.34 20.60
CA GLU A 255 -26.26 20.71 20.90
C GLU A 255 -25.35 19.50 20.93
N GLN A 256 -25.74 18.44 21.66
CA GLN A 256 -24.97 17.21 21.72
C GLN A 256 -24.83 16.56 20.33
N ALA A 257 -25.92 16.52 19.54
CA ALA A 257 -25.89 15.97 18.20
C ALA A 257 -24.97 16.77 17.26
N ARG A 258 -25.00 18.11 17.33
CA ARG A 258 -24.11 18.98 16.55
C ARG A 258 -22.64 18.77 16.92
N ASP A 259 -22.32 18.72 18.20
CA ASP A 259 -20.97 18.48 18.69
C ASP A 259 -20.43 17.11 18.25
N VAL A 260 -21.20 16.04 18.47
CA VAL A 260 -20.82 14.68 18.05
C VAL A 260 -20.57 14.63 16.55
N LYS A 261 -21.43 15.26 15.74
CA LYS A 261 -21.28 15.30 14.29
C LYS A 261 -19.99 16.03 13.88
N ALA A 262 -19.72 17.18 14.49
CA ALA A 262 -18.52 17.96 14.19
C ALA A 262 -17.25 17.17 14.49
N ARG A 263 -17.17 16.54 15.67
CA ARG A 263 -16.01 15.73 16.06
C ARG A 263 -15.87 14.46 15.22
N ALA A 264 -16.97 13.78 14.90
CA ALA A 264 -16.94 12.62 14.00
C ALA A 264 -16.42 12.97 12.61
N ARG A 265 -16.89 14.07 12.01
CA ARG A 265 -16.39 14.57 10.73
C ARG A 265 -14.90 14.90 10.77
N HIS A 266 -14.46 15.58 11.83
CA HIS A 266 -13.04 15.87 12.04
C HIS A 266 -12.21 14.58 12.04
N LYS A 267 -12.62 13.58 12.83
CA LYS A 267 -11.94 12.29 12.91
C LYS A 267 -11.92 11.55 11.56
N LEU A 268 -13.01 11.59 10.79
CA LEU A 268 -13.05 10.98 9.46
C LEU A 268 -12.03 11.64 8.51
N ARG A 269 -11.92 12.98 8.52
CA ARG A 269 -10.89 13.70 7.74
C ARG A 269 -9.48 13.28 8.14
N GLU A 270 -9.19 13.16 9.43
CA GLU A 270 -7.89 12.67 9.93
C GLU A 270 -7.56 11.27 9.41
N MET A 271 -8.56 10.40 9.27
CA MET A 271 -8.40 9.04 8.75
C MET A 271 -8.41 8.96 7.21
N ALA A 272 -8.46 10.09 6.51
CA ALA A 272 -8.66 10.20 5.06
C ALA A 272 -9.94 9.50 4.55
N VAL A 273 -11.02 9.60 5.33
CA VAL A 273 -12.35 9.07 5.02
C VAL A 273 -13.30 10.23 4.67
N ASP A 274 -14.22 9.99 3.73
CA ASP A 274 -15.25 10.96 3.35
C ASP A 274 -16.18 11.29 4.53
N GLU A 275 -16.20 12.55 4.93
CA GLU A 275 -17.02 13.04 6.04
C GLU A 275 -18.53 12.99 5.78
N ALA A 276 -18.95 12.86 4.52
CA ALA A 276 -20.34 12.73 4.12
C ALA A 276 -20.94 11.39 4.57
N LEU A 277 -20.12 10.40 4.91
CA LEU A 277 -20.56 9.10 5.42
C LEU A 277 -21.25 9.20 6.78
N VAL A 278 -20.95 10.23 7.57
CA VAL A 278 -21.55 10.44 8.91
C VAL A 278 -22.87 11.18 8.78
N ALA A 279 -23.96 10.45 9.05
CA ALA A 279 -25.30 10.98 9.16
C ALA A 279 -25.44 11.92 10.37
N THR A 280 -26.54 12.65 10.43
CA THR A 280 -26.85 13.48 11.62
C THR A 280 -27.07 12.58 12.84
N PRO A 281 -26.34 12.79 13.96
CA PRO A 281 -26.57 12.02 15.18
C PRO A 281 -27.98 12.18 15.70
N VAL A 282 -28.53 11.09 16.25
CA VAL A 282 -29.88 11.08 16.85
C VAL A 282 -29.79 10.71 18.32
N SER A 283 -30.63 11.32 19.16
CA SER A 283 -30.61 11.13 20.61
C SER A 283 -31.82 10.34 21.07
N VAL A 284 -31.61 9.25 21.81
CA VAL A 284 -32.68 8.33 22.22
C VAL A 284 -32.59 7.92 23.69
N SER A 285 -33.76 7.66 24.29
CA SER A 285 -33.85 7.02 25.61
C SER A 285 -34.87 5.88 25.62
N SER A 286 -34.39 4.64 25.52
CA SER A 286 -35.24 3.45 25.65
C SER A 286 -35.93 3.38 27.03
N HIS A 287 -35.29 3.92 28.07
CA HIS A 287 -35.87 3.93 29.42
C HIS A 287 -37.09 4.85 29.49
N MET A 288 -36.97 6.09 29.00
CA MET A 288 -38.09 7.04 28.98
C MET A 288 -39.23 6.55 28.08
N ALA A 289 -38.91 5.94 26.93
CA ALA A 289 -39.92 5.34 26.06
C ALA A 289 -40.71 4.23 26.75
N ARG A 290 -40.02 3.33 27.48
CA ARG A 290 -40.66 2.25 28.27
C ARG A 290 -41.50 2.81 29.42
N GLN A 291 -40.96 3.76 30.18
CA GLN A 291 -41.66 4.38 31.31
C GLN A 291 -42.93 5.11 30.87
N GLY A 292 -42.92 5.75 29.69
CA GLY A 292 -44.09 6.38 29.07
C GLY A 292 -45.07 5.41 28.39
N GLY A 293 -44.96 4.10 28.65
CA GLY A 293 -45.83 3.06 28.09
C GLY A 293 -45.67 2.84 26.59
N GLN A 294 -44.59 3.33 25.99
CA GLN A 294 -44.31 3.25 24.56
C GLN A 294 -45.44 3.76 23.64
N THR A 295 -46.18 4.76 24.12
CA THR A 295 -47.17 5.48 23.32
C THR A 295 -46.48 6.29 22.21
N THR A 296 -47.22 6.70 21.17
CA THR A 296 -46.66 7.54 20.09
C THR A 296 -46.01 8.81 20.62
N GLN A 297 -46.62 9.45 21.63
CA GLN A 297 -46.03 10.64 22.26
C GLN A 297 -44.76 10.29 23.03
N ALA A 298 -44.77 9.22 23.84
CA ALA A 298 -43.58 8.79 24.58
C ALA A 298 -42.40 8.42 23.64
N LEU A 299 -42.68 7.82 22.49
CA LEU A 299 -41.67 7.52 21.46
C LEU A 299 -41.11 8.79 20.82
N THR A 300 -41.98 9.77 20.56
CA THR A 300 -41.58 11.08 20.05
C THR A 300 -40.68 11.79 21.05
N ASP A 301 -41.12 11.88 22.31
CA ASP A 301 -40.39 12.56 23.40
C ASP A 301 -39.07 11.86 23.73
N ALA A 302 -39.02 10.54 23.58
CA ALA A 302 -37.80 9.74 23.76
C ALA A 302 -36.88 9.73 22.53
N GLY A 303 -37.25 10.38 21.42
CA GLY A 303 -36.43 10.56 20.21
C GLY A 303 -36.51 9.42 19.18
N PHE A 304 -37.41 8.45 19.35
CA PHE A 304 -37.50 7.29 18.46
C PHE A 304 -38.10 7.60 17.08
N GLU A 305 -39.00 8.57 16.96
CA GLU A 305 -39.51 8.99 15.65
C GLU A 305 -38.40 9.58 14.78
N VAL A 306 -37.50 10.37 15.38
CA VAL A 306 -36.31 10.91 14.70
C VAL A 306 -35.33 9.78 14.36
N LEU A 307 -35.15 8.79 15.24
CA LEU A 307 -34.34 7.60 14.94
C LEU A 307 -34.89 6.84 13.73
N PHE A 308 -36.19 6.56 13.67
CA PHE A 308 -36.77 5.81 12.54
C PHE A 308 -36.62 6.57 11.22
N ALA A 309 -36.81 7.89 11.22
CA ALA A 309 -36.52 8.72 10.04
C ALA A 309 -35.03 8.65 9.63
N ALA A 310 -34.11 8.66 10.60
CA ALA A 310 -32.68 8.52 10.34
C ALA A 310 -32.30 7.12 9.83
N LEU A 311 -32.94 6.07 10.34
CA LEU A 311 -32.76 4.70 9.84
C LEU A 311 -33.29 4.55 8.41
N SER A 312 -34.46 5.10 8.07
CA SER A 312 -34.94 5.18 6.68
C SER A 312 -33.92 5.85 5.77
N ALA A 313 -33.36 6.99 6.19
CA ALA A 313 -32.33 7.70 5.44
C ALA A 313 -31.01 6.92 5.31
N LEU A 314 -30.68 6.06 6.27
CA LEU A 314 -29.46 5.22 6.28
C LEU A 314 -29.57 4.00 5.36
N VAL A 315 -30.76 3.42 5.24
CA VAL A 315 -30.97 2.15 4.52
C VAL A 315 -30.68 2.28 3.02
N ALA A 316 -31.06 3.39 2.38
CA ALA A 316 -30.81 3.58 0.95
C ALA A 316 -29.28 3.61 0.62
N PRO A 317 -28.44 4.40 1.32
CA PRO A 317 -26.98 4.29 1.22
C PRO A 317 -26.44 2.88 1.52
N ALA A 318 -26.97 2.19 2.52
CA ALA A 318 -26.53 0.84 2.87
C ALA A 318 -26.81 -0.18 1.75
N ILE A 319 -27.97 -0.11 1.10
CA ILE A 319 -28.28 -0.94 -0.08
C ILE A 319 -27.37 -0.61 -1.26
N ARG A 320 -27.10 0.69 -1.49
CA ARG A 320 -26.16 1.09 -2.54
C ARG A 320 -24.79 0.49 -2.30
N TYR A 321 -24.31 0.51 -1.05
CA TYR A 321 -23.08 -0.17 -0.67
C TYR A 321 -23.17 -1.70 -0.89
N LYS A 322 -24.24 -2.36 -0.43
CA LYS A 322 -24.43 -3.81 -0.57
C LYS A 322 -24.29 -4.28 -2.02
N ARG A 323 -24.85 -3.53 -2.98
CA ARG A 323 -24.76 -3.82 -4.44
C ARG A 323 -23.34 -3.80 -5.01
N ARG A 324 -22.42 -3.06 -4.38
CA ARG A 324 -21.01 -2.95 -4.77
C ARG A 324 -20.05 -3.58 -3.77
N LYS A 325 -20.57 -4.21 -2.71
CA LYS A 325 -19.78 -4.70 -1.57
C LYS A 325 -18.65 -5.65 -2.02
N SER A 326 -18.94 -6.58 -2.93
CA SER A 326 -17.92 -7.49 -3.48
C SER A 326 -16.79 -6.74 -4.16
N ALA A 327 -17.11 -5.71 -4.94
CA ALA A 327 -16.13 -4.86 -5.61
C ALA A 327 -15.37 -3.96 -4.62
N GLU A 328 -16.01 -3.37 -3.60
CA GLU A 328 -15.31 -2.60 -2.56
C GLU A 328 -14.35 -3.48 -1.73
N VAL A 329 -14.74 -4.73 -1.42
CA VAL A 329 -13.85 -5.70 -0.74
C VAL A 329 -12.67 -6.07 -1.63
N ARG A 330 -12.91 -6.30 -2.93
CA ARG A 330 -11.85 -6.59 -3.91
C ARG A 330 -10.90 -5.41 -4.07
N LEU A 331 -11.44 -4.21 -4.29
CA LEU A 331 -10.68 -2.98 -4.42
C LEU A 331 -9.79 -2.75 -3.21
N HIS A 332 -10.34 -2.87 -2.01
CA HIS A 332 -9.58 -2.67 -0.79
C HIS A 332 -8.42 -3.68 -0.65
N HIS A 333 -8.63 -4.95 -1.03
CA HIS A 333 -7.54 -5.94 -1.10
C HIS A 333 -6.43 -5.48 -2.03
N LEU A 334 -6.78 -4.98 -3.22
CA LEU A 334 -5.82 -4.49 -4.21
C LEU A 334 -5.09 -3.23 -3.71
N GLU A 335 -5.78 -2.29 -3.07
CA GLU A 335 -5.14 -1.08 -2.51
C GLU A 335 -4.16 -1.42 -1.38
N GLU A 336 -4.59 -2.21 -0.41
CA GLU A 336 -3.82 -2.48 0.81
C GLU A 336 -2.70 -3.51 0.55
N ASN A 337 -3.04 -4.65 -0.05
CA ASN A 337 -2.15 -5.81 -0.10
C ASN A 337 -1.34 -5.88 -1.39
N VAL A 338 -1.77 -5.21 -2.46
CA VAL A 338 -1.05 -5.18 -3.73
C VAL A 338 -0.33 -3.85 -3.91
N VAL A 339 -1.06 -2.74 -4.03
CA VAL A 339 -0.50 -1.40 -4.24
C VAL A 339 0.31 -0.93 -3.03
N GLY A 340 -0.20 -1.12 -1.82
CA GLY A 340 0.54 -0.82 -0.59
C GLY A 340 1.89 -1.55 -0.55
N ARG A 341 1.89 -2.86 -0.85
CA ARG A 341 3.12 -3.66 -0.90
C ARG A 341 4.07 -3.22 -2.01
N LEU A 342 3.57 -2.89 -3.20
CA LEU A 342 4.39 -2.34 -4.28
C LEU A 342 5.14 -1.08 -3.83
N ARG A 343 4.45 -0.16 -3.14
CA ARG A 343 5.02 1.10 -2.62
C ARG A 343 5.95 0.90 -1.44
N GLU A 344 5.70 -0.09 -0.59
CA GLU A 344 6.51 -0.35 0.61
C GLU A 344 7.77 -1.18 0.34
N THR A 345 7.79 -1.98 -0.74
CA THR A 345 8.84 -2.98 -0.96
C THR A 345 9.52 -2.87 -2.33
N ILE A 346 8.75 -2.98 -3.42
CA ILE A 346 9.30 -3.05 -4.77
C ILE A 346 9.83 -1.69 -5.25
N ILE A 347 9.05 -0.61 -5.08
CA ILE A 347 9.48 0.74 -5.47
C ILE A 347 10.75 1.15 -4.69
N PRO A 348 10.83 1.00 -3.35
CA PRO A 348 12.06 1.29 -2.62
C PRO A 348 13.27 0.46 -3.07
N ALA A 349 13.08 -0.80 -3.43
CA ALA A 349 14.18 -1.64 -3.94
C ALA A 349 14.69 -1.15 -5.31
N LEU A 350 13.80 -0.68 -6.20
CA LEU A 350 14.18 -0.04 -7.47
C LEU A 350 14.90 1.29 -7.25
N VAL A 351 14.43 2.11 -6.30
CA VAL A 351 15.09 3.37 -5.92
C VAL A 351 16.48 3.11 -5.34
N GLU A 352 16.64 2.08 -4.52
CA GLU A 352 17.94 1.68 -3.99
C GLU A 352 18.90 1.23 -5.10
N THR A 353 18.39 0.48 -6.08
CA THR A 353 19.16 0.08 -7.28
C THR A 353 19.68 1.31 -8.03
N GLN A 354 18.82 2.33 -8.23
CA GLN A 354 19.22 3.61 -8.83
C GLN A 354 20.28 4.33 -8.00
N ARG A 355 20.10 4.40 -6.67
CA ARG A 355 21.03 5.06 -5.75
C ARG A 355 22.43 4.43 -5.81
N VAL A 356 22.51 3.10 -5.84
CA VAL A 356 23.77 2.36 -5.99
C VAL A 356 24.42 2.66 -7.35
N ALA A 357 23.65 2.58 -8.43
CA ALA A 357 24.12 2.87 -9.78
C ALA A 357 24.65 4.32 -9.94
N GLU A 358 23.93 5.31 -9.42
CA GLU A 358 24.36 6.71 -9.43
C GLU A 358 25.66 6.93 -8.64
N GLY A 359 25.83 6.23 -7.52
CA GLY A 359 27.07 6.23 -6.75
C GLY A 359 28.27 5.72 -7.56
N LEU A 360 28.07 4.68 -8.38
CA LEU A 360 29.11 4.15 -9.27
C LEU A 360 29.49 5.14 -10.37
N LEU A 361 28.52 5.81 -10.98
CA LEU A 361 28.77 6.86 -11.98
C LEU A 361 29.52 8.05 -11.40
N LEU A 362 29.22 8.43 -10.16
CA LEU A 362 29.89 9.53 -9.48
C LEU A 362 31.36 9.23 -9.18
N ALA A 363 31.69 7.98 -8.83
CA ALA A 363 33.06 7.54 -8.57
C ALA A 363 33.88 7.24 -9.85
N LEU A 364 33.21 7.11 -11.01
CA LEU A 364 33.82 6.65 -12.25
C LEU A 364 34.99 7.53 -12.77
N PRO A 365 34.94 8.87 -12.74
CA PRO A 365 36.07 9.70 -13.21
C PRO A 365 37.36 9.48 -12.42
N ASP A 366 37.25 9.32 -11.09
CA ASP A 366 38.38 9.05 -10.22
C ASP A 366 38.94 7.65 -10.46
N ARG A 367 38.06 6.65 -10.63
CA ARG A 367 38.44 5.27 -10.97
C ARG A 367 39.11 5.18 -12.35
N GLN A 368 38.63 5.91 -13.35
CA GLN A 368 39.27 6.01 -14.67
C GLN A 368 40.68 6.59 -14.56
N SER A 369 40.84 7.64 -13.76
CA SER A 369 42.15 8.28 -13.53
C SER A 369 43.11 7.34 -12.81
N ALA A 370 42.62 6.60 -11.80
CA ALA A 370 43.39 5.58 -11.09
C ALA A 370 43.82 4.45 -12.04
N LEU A 371 42.91 3.93 -12.86
CA LEU A 371 43.18 2.93 -13.89
C LEU A 371 44.32 3.38 -14.82
N ALA A 372 44.21 4.58 -15.39
CA ALA A 372 45.24 5.11 -16.29
C ALA A 372 46.61 5.23 -15.58
N ASN A 373 46.62 5.76 -14.36
CA ASN A 373 47.84 5.95 -13.58
C ASN A 373 48.50 4.62 -13.19
N SER A 374 47.72 3.61 -12.81
CA SER A 374 48.22 2.29 -12.45
C SER A 374 48.84 1.57 -13.65
N VAL A 375 48.16 1.56 -14.81
CA VAL A 375 48.71 0.98 -16.05
C VAL A 375 50.01 1.68 -16.45
N TRP A 376 50.06 3.01 -16.34
CA TRP A 376 51.27 3.79 -16.59
C TRP A 376 52.43 3.41 -15.67
N ARG A 377 52.15 3.30 -14.35
CA ARG A 377 53.16 2.93 -13.34
C ARG A 377 53.71 1.52 -13.52
N THR A 378 52.94 0.62 -14.14
CA THR A 378 53.39 -0.73 -14.48
C THR A 378 54.29 -0.74 -15.72
N LEU A 379 53.94 0.02 -16.76
CA LEU A 379 54.60 -0.08 -18.07
C LEU A 379 55.85 0.80 -18.21
N ILE A 380 55.86 2.00 -17.64
CA ILE A 380 56.98 2.93 -17.87
C ILE A 380 58.32 2.48 -17.27
N PRO A 381 58.37 1.87 -16.06
CA PRO A 381 59.65 1.44 -15.49
C PRO A 381 60.36 0.35 -16.32
N VAL A 382 59.60 -0.48 -17.06
CA VAL A 382 60.13 -1.60 -17.87
C VAL A 382 60.43 -1.19 -19.33
N LEU A 383 60.02 0.00 -19.75
CA LEU A 383 60.23 0.49 -21.11
C LEU A 383 61.71 0.62 -21.51
N PRO A 384 62.63 1.12 -20.65
CA PRO A 384 64.05 1.22 -21.01
C PRO A 384 64.68 -0.14 -21.32
N GLU A 385 64.35 -1.17 -20.53
CA GLU A 385 64.86 -2.53 -20.72
C GLU A 385 64.43 -3.11 -22.09
N TRP A 386 63.17 -2.92 -22.46
CA TRP A 386 62.67 -3.39 -23.76
C TRP A 386 63.26 -2.63 -24.96
N LEU A 387 63.65 -1.38 -24.76
CA LEU A 387 64.34 -0.59 -25.78
C LEU A 387 65.79 -1.06 -25.98
N ASP A 388 66.49 -1.38 -24.89
CA ASP A 388 67.85 -1.92 -24.93
C ASP A 388 67.89 -3.29 -25.65
N GLU A 389 66.93 -4.17 -25.35
CA GLU A 389 66.78 -5.46 -26.05
C GLU A 389 66.51 -5.31 -27.55
N ALA A 390 65.80 -4.27 -27.95
CA ALA A 390 65.47 -4.03 -29.34
C ALA A 390 66.66 -3.52 -30.17
N LEU A 391 67.51 -2.70 -29.54
CA LEU A 391 68.79 -2.26 -30.11
C LEU A 391 69.77 -3.43 -30.29
N ALA A 392 69.63 -4.50 -29.51
CA ALA A 392 70.44 -5.71 -29.60
C ALA A 392 70.02 -6.68 -30.73
N GLY A 393 68.95 -6.41 -31.48
CA GLY A 393 68.60 -7.17 -32.69
C GLY A 393 67.11 -7.38 -33.00
N GLY A 394 66.19 -6.83 -32.20
CA GLY A 394 64.74 -7.04 -32.35
C GLY A 394 63.99 -6.04 -33.25
N GLY A 395 64.54 -4.83 -33.45
CA GLY A 395 63.90 -3.78 -34.26
C GLY A 395 62.64 -3.13 -33.65
N ALA A 396 62.15 -2.05 -34.27
CA ALA A 396 61.08 -1.20 -33.75
C ALA A 396 59.74 -1.90 -33.55
N LEU A 397 59.36 -2.71 -34.54
CA LEU A 397 58.07 -3.40 -34.59
C LEU A 397 57.93 -4.37 -33.42
N HIS A 398 59.02 -5.04 -33.03
CA HIS A 398 59.04 -5.98 -31.92
C HIS A 398 58.78 -5.28 -30.57
N VAL A 399 59.34 -4.09 -30.36
CA VAL A 399 59.07 -3.27 -29.17
C VAL A 399 57.62 -2.84 -29.12
N LEU A 400 57.09 -2.32 -30.22
CA LEU A 400 55.70 -1.87 -30.30
C LEU A 400 54.71 -3.01 -30.04
N GLN A 401 55.00 -4.22 -30.55
CA GLN A 401 54.19 -5.40 -30.29
C GLN A 401 54.27 -5.81 -28.81
N ARG A 402 55.47 -5.84 -28.22
CA ARG A 402 55.66 -6.19 -26.81
C ARG A 402 54.98 -5.20 -25.87
N VAL A 403 55.12 -3.90 -26.13
CA VAL A 403 54.44 -2.84 -25.37
C VAL A 403 52.93 -2.95 -25.54
N SER A 404 52.42 -3.21 -26.75
CA SER A 404 50.98 -3.38 -26.98
C SER A 404 50.43 -4.56 -26.17
N ASN A 405 51.08 -5.72 -26.21
CA ASN A 405 50.66 -6.89 -25.45
C ASN A 405 50.71 -6.65 -23.93
N ALA A 406 51.76 -6.00 -23.44
CA ALA A 406 51.88 -5.65 -22.03
C ALA A 406 50.82 -4.64 -21.59
N LEU A 407 50.47 -3.71 -22.47
CA LEU A 407 49.42 -2.72 -22.24
C LEU A 407 48.04 -3.37 -22.19
N ASP A 408 47.74 -4.27 -23.11
CA ASP A 408 46.49 -5.05 -23.09
C ASP A 408 46.37 -5.87 -21.80
N ALA A 409 47.42 -6.59 -21.42
CA ALA A 409 47.44 -7.39 -20.19
C ALA A 409 47.28 -6.52 -18.92
N SER A 410 48.01 -5.40 -18.85
CA SER A 410 47.95 -4.50 -17.69
C SER A 410 46.59 -3.80 -17.60
N LEU A 411 46.00 -3.43 -18.73
CA LEU A 411 44.69 -2.81 -18.79
C LEU A 411 43.61 -3.76 -18.31
N LEU A 412 43.60 -5.01 -18.78
CA LEU A 412 42.64 -6.03 -18.35
C LEU A 412 42.66 -6.25 -16.82
N ASP A 413 43.84 -6.45 -16.26
CA ASP A 413 44.03 -6.67 -14.83
C ASP A 413 43.63 -5.44 -14.00
N GLU A 414 44.07 -4.25 -14.38
CA GLU A 414 43.73 -3.05 -13.63
C GLU A 414 42.27 -2.64 -13.80
N THR A 415 41.64 -2.92 -14.94
CA THR A 415 40.19 -2.74 -15.12
C THR A 415 39.41 -3.62 -14.16
N ALA A 416 39.80 -4.89 -13.98
CA ALA A 416 39.16 -5.78 -13.00
C ALA A 416 39.30 -5.29 -11.56
N ARG A 417 40.36 -4.52 -11.25
CA ARG A 417 40.59 -3.94 -9.91
C ARG A 417 39.86 -2.62 -9.68
N GLN A 418 39.87 -1.73 -10.67
CA GLN A 418 39.32 -0.36 -10.55
C GLN A 418 37.84 -0.30 -10.90
N LEU A 419 37.34 -1.24 -11.70
CA LEU A 419 35.94 -1.40 -12.07
C LEU A 419 35.47 -2.83 -11.75
N PRO A 420 35.51 -3.25 -10.47
CA PRO A 420 35.20 -4.63 -10.07
C PRO A 420 33.75 -5.03 -10.38
N GLU A 421 32.86 -4.08 -10.63
CA GLU A 421 31.46 -4.32 -10.94
C GLU A 421 31.22 -4.68 -12.42
N CYS A 422 32.20 -4.49 -13.29
CA CYS A 422 32.01 -4.58 -14.74
C CYS A 422 32.73 -5.76 -15.39
N GLU A 423 32.06 -6.39 -16.35
CA GLU A 423 32.63 -7.45 -17.19
C GLU A 423 33.20 -6.84 -18.50
N VAL A 424 34.21 -5.97 -18.37
CA VAL A 424 34.74 -5.15 -19.50
C VAL A 424 35.61 -5.95 -20.48
N ALA A 425 36.07 -7.14 -20.09
CA ALA A 425 37.21 -7.82 -20.71
C ALA A 425 37.03 -8.17 -22.21
N CYS A 426 35.79 -8.26 -22.70
CA CYS A 426 35.51 -8.71 -24.08
C CYS A 426 35.34 -7.57 -25.10
N ASP A 427 35.12 -6.32 -24.65
CA ASP A 427 34.69 -5.22 -25.53
C ASP A 427 35.78 -4.15 -25.76
N LEU A 428 36.97 -4.32 -25.18
CA LEU A 428 38.07 -3.37 -25.36
C LEU A 428 38.82 -3.59 -26.68
N PRO A 429 39.08 -2.53 -27.47
CA PRO A 429 39.92 -2.65 -28.65
C PRO A 429 41.37 -2.90 -28.24
N PRO A 430 42.12 -3.72 -29.01
CA PRO A 430 43.52 -4.01 -28.70
C PRO A 430 44.37 -2.74 -28.73
N ALA A 431 45.40 -2.67 -27.90
CA ALA A 431 46.32 -1.55 -27.78
C ALA A 431 46.91 -1.15 -29.13
N ASN A 432 47.37 -2.15 -29.90
CA ASN A 432 47.85 -2.08 -31.28
C ASN A 432 48.55 -0.75 -31.63
N LEU A 433 49.69 -0.50 -30.97
CA LEU A 433 50.51 0.69 -31.20
C LEU A 433 51.11 0.64 -32.62
N ARG A 434 50.79 1.64 -33.44
CA ARG A 434 51.31 1.79 -34.81
C ARG A 434 52.35 2.92 -34.90
N PRO A 435 53.35 2.81 -35.78
CA PRO A 435 54.45 3.79 -35.92
C PRO A 435 54.06 5.17 -36.51
N ASP A 436 52.77 5.48 -36.68
CA ASP A 436 52.29 6.67 -37.41
C ASP A 436 52.40 8.00 -36.61
N HIS A 437 53.11 7.98 -35.49
CA HIS A 437 53.22 9.11 -34.57
C HIS A 437 54.68 9.33 -34.14
N GLY A 438 55.38 10.13 -34.94
CA GLY A 438 56.71 10.63 -34.63
C GLY A 438 57.84 9.79 -35.23
N ASP A 439 59.03 10.37 -35.18
CA ASP A 439 60.31 9.90 -35.75
C ASP A 439 60.78 8.52 -35.22
N VAL A 440 59.90 7.72 -34.58
CA VAL A 440 60.17 6.41 -33.98
C VAL A 440 60.61 5.40 -35.04
N ASP A 441 59.92 5.33 -36.17
CA ASP A 441 60.28 4.44 -37.28
C ASP A 441 61.56 4.92 -37.99
N GLY A 442 61.68 6.23 -38.21
CA GLY A 442 62.85 6.86 -38.83
C GLY A 442 64.13 6.70 -38.00
N ILE A 443 64.03 6.82 -36.67
CA ILE A 443 65.15 6.65 -35.76
C ILE A 443 65.47 5.16 -35.61
N LEU A 444 64.50 4.29 -35.30
CA LEU A 444 64.79 2.87 -35.06
C LEU A 444 65.26 2.13 -36.33
N THR A 445 64.80 2.51 -37.52
CA THR A 445 65.31 1.96 -38.80
C THR A 445 66.75 2.40 -39.09
N LYS A 446 67.17 3.58 -38.61
CA LYS A 446 68.55 4.08 -38.71
C LYS A 446 69.54 3.28 -37.85
N TYR A 447 69.05 2.64 -36.78
CA TYR A 447 69.84 1.83 -35.84
C TYR A 447 69.76 0.32 -36.10
N ALA A 448 68.77 -0.19 -36.84
CA ALA A 448 68.56 -1.61 -37.13
C ALA A 448 69.65 -2.29 -38.01
N GLY A 449 70.73 -1.58 -38.35
CA GLY A 449 71.83 -2.13 -39.16
C GLY A 449 73.17 -1.40 -39.08
N SER A 450 73.37 -0.45 -38.15
CA SER A 450 74.61 0.32 -38.07
C SER A 450 75.53 -0.21 -36.97
N ALA A 451 76.63 -0.84 -37.35
CA ALA A 451 77.56 -1.50 -36.43
C ALA A 451 78.45 -0.54 -35.62
N VAL A 452 78.53 0.76 -35.94
CA VAL A 452 79.30 1.74 -35.17
C VAL A 452 78.72 3.14 -35.36
N LEU A 453 78.07 3.68 -34.33
CA LEU A 453 77.74 5.11 -34.21
C LEU A 453 78.42 5.68 -32.95
N PRO A 454 78.74 6.99 -32.90
CA PRO A 454 79.33 7.61 -31.72
C PRO A 454 78.36 7.51 -30.53
N ALA A 455 78.88 7.18 -29.34
CA ALA A 455 78.09 7.01 -28.12
C ALA A 455 77.17 8.20 -27.81
N ASP A 456 77.62 9.43 -28.14
CA ASP A 456 76.86 10.66 -27.94
C ASP A 456 75.64 10.80 -28.87
N THR A 457 75.70 10.22 -30.09
CA THR A 457 74.59 10.24 -31.06
C THR A 457 73.54 9.18 -30.73
N ILE A 458 73.99 8.01 -30.27
CA ILE A 458 73.13 6.92 -29.78
C ILE A 458 72.31 7.40 -28.57
N SER A 459 72.94 8.11 -27.63
CA SER A 459 72.29 8.61 -26.42
C SER A 459 71.18 9.63 -26.72
N ALA A 460 71.42 10.58 -27.63
CA ALA A 460 70.44 11.62 -27.98
C ALA A 460 69.23 11.07 -28.77
N ASP A 461 69.46 10.13 -29.68
CA ASP A 461 68.39 9.49 -30.45
C ASP A 461 67.59 8.49 -29.60
N PHE A 462 68.24 7.80 -28.66
CA PHE A 462 67.57 6.95 -27.67
C PHE A 462 66.61 7.76 -26.77
N GLN A 463 67.06 8.91 -26.25
CA GLN A 463 66.21 9.80 -25.46
C GLN A 463 64.98 10.28 -26.24
N ARG A 464 65.12 10.54 -27.54
CA ARG A 464 64.01 10.94 -28.41
C ARG A 464 63.01 9.82 -28.65
N VAL A 465 63.49 8.60 -28.92
CA VAL A 465 62.62 7.42 -29.09
C VAL A 465 61.89 7.09 -27.80
N HIS A 466 62.60 7.09 -26.68
CA HIS A 466 62.01 6.88 -25.37
C HIS A 466 60.91 7.92 -25.07
N ALA A 467 61.18 9.21 -25.31
CA ALA A 467 60.19 10.27 -25.10
C ALA A 467 58.97 10.13 -26.03
N ALA A 468 59.18 9.79 -27.30
CA ALA A 468 58.09 9.59 -28.27
C ALA A 468 57.21 8.38 -27.91
N LEU A 469 57.81 7.25 -27.52
CA LEU A 469 57.07 6.07 -27.07
C LEU A 469 56.34 6.32 -25.75
N THR A 470 56.98 7.03 -24.82
CA THR A 470 56.37 7.43 -23.54
C THR A 470 55.09 8.24 -23.80
N GLU A 471 55.13 9.23 -24.70
CA GLU A 471 53.95 10.01 -25.04
C GLU A 471 52.88 9.19 -25.80
N LEU A 472 53.29 8.30 -26.69
CA LEU A 472 52.39 7.39 -27.41
C LEU A 472 51.63 6.45 -26.45
N ILE A 473 52.36 5.82 -25.53
CA ILE A 473 51.83 4.96 -24.47
C ILE A 473 50.84 5.76 -23.62
N ARG A 474 51.20 6.98 -23.22
CA ARG A 474 50.35 7.84 -22.39
C ARG A 474 49.01 8.12 -23.05
N ARG A 475 49.04 8.54 -24.32
CA ARG A 475 47.82 8.80 -25.10
C ARG A 475 46.97 7.55 -25.24
N ARG A 476 47.60 6.40 -25.49
CA ARG A 476 46.86 5.15 -25.66
C ARG A 476 46.22 4.68 -24.36
N ILE A 477 46.91 4.78 -23.23
CA ILE A 477 46.36 4.46 -21.90
C ILE A 477 45.14 5.33 -21.60
N VAL A 478 45.24 6.66 -21.78
CA VAL A 478 44.12 7.57 -21.52
C VAL A 478 42.92 7.27 -22.45
N SER A 479 43.20 6.94 -23.71
CA SER A 479 42.15 6.57 -24.67
C SER A 479 41.45 5.27 -24.26
N LEU A 480 42.20 4.22 -23.92
CA LEU A 480 41.62 2.91 -23.58
C LEU A 480 40.96 2.90 -22.21
N SER A 481 41.51 3.60 -21.21
CA SER A 481 40.83 3.77 -19.92
C SER A 481 39.53 4.55 -20.06
N GLY A 482 39.50 5.54 -20.97
CA GLY A 482 38.28 6.26 -21.34
C GLY A 482 37.24 5.37 -22.01
N ILE A 483 37.65 4.47 -22.91
CA ILE A 483 36.74 3.50 -23.54
C ILE A 483 36.18 2.53 -22.48
N ALA A 484 37.03 1.98 -21.61
CA ALA A 484 36.60 1.10 -20.52
C ALA A 484 35.57 1.77 -19.60
N ALA A 485 35.85 3.01 -19.19
CA ALA A 485 34.92 3.80 -18.39
C ALA A 485 33.62 4.14 -19.16
N GLY A 486 33.71 4.39 -20.47
CA GLY A 486 32.55 4.62 -21.33
C GLY A 486 31.62 3.41 -21.40
N ILE A 487 32.15 2.22 -21.65
CA ILE A 487 31.37 0.97 -21.68
C ILE A 487 30.65 0.76 -20.33
N PHE A 488 31.38 0.91 -19.22
CA PHE A 488 30.78 0.76 -17.89
C PHE A 488 29.70 1.81 -17.63
N ARG A 489 29.94 3.08 -18.01
CA ARG A 489 28.95 4.15 -17.90
C ARG A 489 27.67 3.79 -18.64
N ASP A 490 27.77 3.33 -19.89
CA ASP A 490 26.62 3.00 -20.72
C ASP A 490 25.78 1.88 -20.09
N HIS A 491 26.43 0.85 -19.52
CA HIS A 491 25.74 -0.22 -18.78
C HIS A 491 24.99 0.32 -17.55
N VAL A 492 25.64 1.16 -16.74
CA VAL A 492 25.05 1.71 -15.50
C VAL A 492 23.94 2.71 -15.81
N GLU A 493 24.10 3.58 -16.81
CA GLU A 493 23.08 4.54 -17.25
C GLU A 493 21.83 3.82 -17.78
N ARG A 494 22.00 2.71 -18.50
CA ARG A 494 20.89 1.86 -18.92
C ARG A 494 20.11 1.30 -17.73
N ILE A 495 20.80 0.79 -16.69
CA ILE A 495 20.14 0.26 -15.48
C ILE A 495 19.34 1.34 -14.76
N ILE A 496 19.86 2.57 -14.66
CA ILE A 496 19.13 3.70 -14.07
C ILE A 496 17.86 3.98 -14.88
N SER A 497 17.98 4.00 -16.21
CA SER A 497 16.85 4.24 -17.12
C SER A 497 15.79 3.14 -17.03
N GLU A 498 16.19 1.87 -17.07
CA GLU A 498 15.29 0.71 -16.95
C GLU A 498 14.60 0.69 -15.58
N SER A 499 15.33 0.96 -14.49
CA SER A 499 14.76 1.06 -13.14
C SER A 499 13.72 2.18 -13.04
N ARG A 500 14.00 3.34 -13.67
CA ARG A 500 13.06 4.47 -13.70
C ARG A 500 11.79 4.11 -14.47
N GLN A 501 11.94 3.52 -15.66
CA GLN A 501 10.80 3.05 -16.45
C GLN A 501 9.96 2.01 -15.70
N CYS A 502 10.59 1.13 -14.91
CA CYS A 502 9.87 0.19 -14.05
C CYS A 502 9.02 0.91 -13.00
N ILE A 503 9.59 1.90 -12.30
CA ILE A 503 8.87 2.71 -11.31
C ILE A 503 7.68 3.42 -11.97
N ASP A 504 7.92 4.14 -13.07
CA ASP A 504 6.87 4.90 -13.78
C ASP A 504 5.72 3.99 -14.23
N ARG A 505 6.03 2.78 -14.72
CA ARG A 505 5.02 1.80 -15.14
C ARG A 505 4.20 1.25 -13.96
N ILE A 506 4.83 1.03 -12.80
CA ILE A 506 4.14 0.60 -11.58
C ILE A 506 3.23 1.72 -11.07
N GLU A 507 3.72 2.95 -11.02
CA GLU A 507 2.94 4.11 -10.58
C GLU A 507 1.74 4.36 -11.50
N ALA A 508 1.92 4.26 -12.82
CA ALA A 508 0.82 4.37 -13.78
C ALA A 508 -0.29 3.31 -13.54
N GLN A 509 0.06 2.11 -13.08
CA GLN A 509 -0.95 1.12 -12.69
C GLN A 509 -1.65 1.47 -11.38
N CYS A 510 -0.94 2.07 -10.42
CA CYS A 510 -1.55 2.56 -9.19
C CYS A 510 -2.58 3.66 -9.49
N ASP A 511 -2.27 4.58 -10.40
CA ASP A 511 -3.19 5.63 -10.85
C ASP A 511 -4.38 5.04 -11.63
N ALA A 512 -4.15 4.02 -12.45
CA ALA A 512 -5.21 3.31 -13.15
C ALA A 512 -6.20 2.64 -12.18
N LEU A 513 -5.73 2.12 -11.04
CA LEU A 513 -6.62 1.58 -9.99
C LEU A 513 -7.48 2.66 -9.37
N GLU A 514 -6.91 3.85 -9.11
CA GLU A 514 -7.66 4.98 -8.57
C GLU A 514 -8.77 5.42 -9.53
N ALA A 515 -8.54 5.38 -10.85
CA ALA A 515 -9.57 5.64 -11.85
C ALA A 515 -10.70 4.57 -11.83
N VAL A 516 -10.37 3.28 -11.63
CA VAL A 516 -11.38 2.23 -11.44
C VAL A 516 -12.21 2.49 -10.18
N LYS A 517 -11.55 2.84 -9.07
CA LYS A 517 -12.19 3.18 -7.79
C LYS A 517 -13.13 4.38 -7.90
N GLN A 518 -12.74 5.43 -8.60
CA GLN A 518 -13.61 6.59 -8.82
C GLN A 518 -14.89 6.18 -9.57
N ARG A 519 -14.78 5.36 -10.62
CA ARG A 519 -15.95 4.85 -11.35
C ARG A 519 -16.87 4.00 -10.48
N LEU A 520 -16.29 3.12 -9.65
CA LEU A 520 -17.03 2.29 -8.69
C LEU A 520 -17.84 3.13 -7.69
N ARG A 521 -17.32 4.31 -7.30
CA ARG A 521 -17.91 5.15 -6.25
C ARG A 521 -18.85 6.24 -6.77
N HIS A 522 -18.68 6.69 -8.02
CA HIS A 522 -19.51 7.73 -8.63
C HIS A 522 -20.76 7.19 -9.37
N THR A 523 -20.81 5.90 -9.69
CA THR A 523 -22.02 5.23 -10.21
C THR A 523 -22.95 4.77 -9.09
#